data_AF-A0A7C1SHU7-F1
#
_entry.id   AF-A0A7C1SHU7-F1
#
_cell.length_a   1.000
_cell.length_b   1.000
_cell.length_c   1.000
_cell.angle_alpha   90.00
_cell.angle_beta   90.00
_cell.angle_gamma   90.00
#
_symmetry.space_group_name_H-M   'P 1'
#
loop_
_entity.id
_entity.type
_entity.pdbx_description
1 polymer ?
#
loop_
_entity_poly.entity_id
_entity_poly.type
_entity_poly.pdbx_seq_one_letter_code
_entity_poly.pdbx_strand_id
1 'polypeptide(L)'
;MRYRAFTLIELLVVIAIIALLAAILLPVFAQARAKARQSQCLSNLRQVTMVAQLYLQDYDERFFPAYYIGQGGQTEPNNYGYFFWPWLLLPYTKAFSLFWCPDEPPSNCRELSHPYFGYVFGRFPAWGYHQLFFSPGIDPYNPTEYPFEGISLSQVACPAEIVLFVESIALVTSGQGNICTGYTRLGYATVYPPNYWTGEPPLNPMSYGHCWRRHFGWFASTAFVDGHVKPMTLDELRKPAYWE
;
A
#
# COMPACT_ATOMS: atom_id res chain seq x y z
N MET A 1 1.21 -36.84 -55.33
CA MET A 1 1.57 -36.76 -53.89
C MET A 1 0.31 -37.06 -53.08
N ARG A 2 0.33 -38.11 -52.25
CA ARG A 2 -0.85 -38.56 -51.48
C ARG A 2 -0.83 -37.81 -50.14
N TYR A 3 -1.70 -36.82 -49.96
CA TYR A 3 -1.87 -36.16 -48.67
C TYR A 3 -2.42 -37.17 -47.66
N ARG A 4 -1.73 -37.37 -46.53
CA ARG A 4 -2.26 -38.15 -45.42
C ARG A 4 -3.40 -37.36 -44.79
N ALA A 5 -4.61 -37.90 -44.83
CA ALA A 5 -5.77 -37.30 -44.18
C ALA A 5 -5.63 -37.49 -42.66
N PHE A 6 -5.77 -36.40 -41.91
CA PHE A 6 -5.74 -36.41 -40.45
C PHE A 6 -7.02 -37.08 -39.94
N THR A 7 -6.90 -38.04 -39.03
CA THR A 7 -8.06 -38.74 -38.47
C THR A 7 -8.65 -37.95 -37.30
N LEU A 8 -9.96 -38.12 -37.08
CA LEU A 8 -10.65 -37.47 -35.96
C LEU A 8 -10.09 -37.91 -34.59
N ILE A 9 -9.62 -39.16 -34.49
CA ILE A 9 -9.01 -39.71 -33.28
C ILE A 9 -7.67 -39.03 -32.98
N GLU A 10 -6.82 -38.82 -34.00
CA GLU A 10 -5.54 -38.11 -33.82
C GLU A 10 -5.77 -36.68 -33.30
N LEU A 11 -6.79 -35.99 -33.81
CA LEU A 11 -7.14 -34.66 -33.32
C LEU A 11 -7.64 -34.70 -31.88
N LEU A 12 -8.51 -35.66 -31.57
CA LEU A 12 -9.14 -35.78 -30.25
C LEU A 12 -8.12 -36.11 -29.15
N VAL A 13 -7.15 -36.98 -29.43
CA VAL A 13 -6.08 -37.30 -28.47
C VAL A 13 -5.19 -36.08 -28.21
N VAL A 14 -4.87 -35.29 -29.24
CA VAL A 14 -4.04 -34.09 -29.09
C VAL A 14 -4.73 -33.04 -28.23
N ILE A 15 -6.00 -32.74 -28.48
CA ILE A 15 -6.74 -31.78 -27.65
C ILE A 15 -6.91 -32.29 -26.22
N ALA A 16 -7.08 -33.61 -26.01
CA ALA A 16 -7.17 -34.20 -24.68
C ALA A 16 -5.86 -34.04 -23.89
N ILE A 17 -4.71 -34.26 -24.54
CA ILE A 17 -3.40 -34.04 -23.92
C ILE A 17 -3.17 -32.55 -23.61
N ILE A 18 -3.51 -31.64 -24.54
CA ILE A 18 -3.39 -30.19 -24.31
C ILE A 18 -4.27 -29.75 -23.14
N ALA A 19 -5.52 -30.24 -23.07
CA ALA A 19 -6.45 -29.93 -21.98
C ALA A 19 -5.92 -30.43 -20.62
N LEU A 20 -5.37 -31.64 -20.56
CA LEU A 20 -4.75 -32.18 -19.35
C LEU A 20 -3.55 -31.34 -18.89
N LEU A 21 -2.64 -31.01 -19.81
CA LEU A 21 -1.47 -30.18 -19.50
C LEU A 21 -1.89 -28.77 -19.04
N ALA A 22 -2.85 -28.15 -19.73
CA ALA A 22 -3.39 -26.85 -19.36
C ALA A 22 -4.03 -26.87 -17.97
N ALA A 23 -4.76 -27.93 -17.62
CA ALA A 23 -5.40 -28.07 -16.31
C ALA A 23 -4.39 -28.06 -15.15
N ILE A 24 -3.18 -28.59 -15.36
CA ILE A 24 -2.10 -28.57 -14.36
C ILE A 24 -1.33 -27.25 -14.40
N LEU A 25 -1.08 -26.70 -15.59
CA LEU A 25 -0.29 -25.47 -15.78
C LEU A 25 -1.00 -24.21 -15.26
N LEU A 26 -2.32 -24.09 -15.46
CA LEU A 26 -3.09 -22.90 -15.09
C LEU A 26 -3.01 -22.55 -13.58
N PRO A 27 -3.28 -23.47 -12.64
CA PRO A 27 -3.19 -23.14 -11.21
C PRO A 27 -1.76 -22.80 -10.78
N VAL A 28 -0.75 -23.49 -11.32
CA VAL A 28 0.66 -23.21 -11.03
C VAL A 28 1.06 -21.82 -11.54
N PHE A 29 0.67 -21.48 -12.77
CA PHE A 29 0.94 -20.18 -13.35
C PHE A 29 0.26 -19.04 -12.57
N ALA A 30 -0.97 -19.24 -12.10
CA ALA A 30 -1.67 -18.27 -11.26
C ALA A 30 -0.92 -18.00 -9.95
N GLN A 31 -0.41 -19.04 -9.29
CA GLN A 31 0.40 -18.91 -8.07
C GLN A 31 1.73 -18.21 -8.35
N ALA A 32 2.42 -18.58 -9.44
CA ALA A 32 3.67 -17.94 -9.84
C ALA A 32 3.48 -16.43 -10.10
N ARG A 33 2.39 -16.06 -10.80
CA ARG A 33 2.05 -14.65 -11.04
C ARG A 33 1.74 -13.90 -9.74
N ALA A 34 1.05 -14.53 -8.78
CA ALA A 34 0.82 -13.94 -7.46
C ALA A 34 2.13 -13.68 -6.69
N LYS A 35 3.06 -14.64 -6.71
CA LYS A 35 4.40 -14.47 -6.09
C LYS A 35 5.21 -13.35 -6.74
N ALA A 36 5.12 -13.22 -8.07
CA ALA A 36 5.76 -12.13 -8.79
C ALA A 36 5.21 -10.76 -8.37
N ARG A 37 3.88 -10.63 -8.25
CA ARG A 37 3.24 -9.38 -7.77
C ARG A 37 3.61 -9.06 -6.32
N GLN A 38 3.64 -10.06 -5.43
CA GLN A 38 4.16 -9.88 -4.06
C GLN A 38 5.60 -9.36 -4.06
N SER A 39 6.48 -9.97 -4.86
CA SER A 39 7.88 -9.55 -4.96
C SER A 39 8.01 -8.10 -5.45
N GLN A 40 7.15 -7.70 -6.40
CA GLN A 40 7.08 -6.32 -6.87
C GLN A 40 6.58 -5.37 -5.78
N CYS A 41 5.54 -5.72 -5.01
CA CYS A 41 5.05 -4.89 -3.90
C CYS A 41 6.14 -4.69 -2.84
N LEU A 42 6.88 -5.75 -2.49
CA LEU A 42 8.01 -5.66 -1.57
C LEU A 42 9.13 -4.76 -2.12
N SER A 43 9.43 -4.84 -3.42
CA SER A 43 10.42 -3.99 -4.08
C SER A 43 9.98 -2.52 -4.16
N ASN A 44 8.68 -2.27 -4.38
CA ASN A 44 8.11 -0.93 -4.37
C ASN A 44 8.20 -0.32 -2.97
N LEU A 45 7.80 -1.08 -1.95
CA LEU A 45 7.89 -0.65 -0.56
C LEU A 45 9.34 -0.35 -0.17
N ARG A 46 10.31 -1.20 -0.52
CA ARG A 46 11.75 -0.93 -0.30
C ARG A 46 12.21 0.39 -0.91
N GLN A 47 11.76 0.72 -2.13
CA GLN A 47 12.10 1.99 -2.76
C GLN A 47 11.45 3.17 -2.05
N VAL A 48 10.19 3.04 -1.61
CA VAL A 48 9.51 4.08 -0.80
C VAL A 48 10.22 4.27 0.54
N THR A 49 10.62 3.19 1.22
CA THR A 49 11.36 3.26 2.48
C THR A 49 12.74 3.91 2.28
N MET A 50 13.46 3.58 1.21
CA MET A 50 14.73 4.23 0.88
C MET A 50 14.54 5.73 0.68
N VAL A 51 13.47 6.13 0.01
CA VAL A 51 13.13 7.55 -0.19
C VAL A 51 12.76 8.24 1.12
N ALA A 52 12.09 7.55 2.04
CA ALA A 52 11.88 8.08 3.39
C ALA A 52 13.22 8.36 4.11
N GLN A 53 14.23 7.51 3.92
CA GLN A 53 15.57 7.76 4.47
C GLN A 53 16.26 8.97 3.82
N LEU A 54 16.10 9.15 2.50
CA LEU A 54 16.61 10.34 1.81
C LEU A 54 15.93 11.62 2.34
N TYR A 55 14.63 11.57 2.60
CA TYR A 55 13.91 12.67 3.24
C TYR A 55 14.51 12.97 4.62
N LEU A 56 14.74 11.96 5.47
CA LEU A 56 15.37 12.19 6.78
C LEU A 56 16.72 12.91 6.66
N GLN A 57 17.54 12.55 5.67
CA GLN A 57 18.84 13.20 5.44
C GLN A 57 18.72 14.69 5.07
N ASP A 58 17.69 15.06 4.31
CA ASP A 58 17.49 16.44 3.86
C ASP A 58 16.79 17.33 4.91
N TYR A 59 16.10 16.73 5.88
CA TYR A 59 15.23 17.43 6.83
C TYR A 59 15.67 17.22 8.30
N ASP A 60 16.98 17.35 8.58
CA ASP A 60 17.56 17.28 9.93
C ASP A 60 17.17 16.00 10.71
N GLU A 61 17.13 14.87 10.02
CA GLU A 61 16.72 13.57 10.56
C GLU A 61 15.31 13.55 11.15
N ARG A 62 14.42 14.44 10.69
CA ARG A 62 13.02 14.49 11.13
C ARG A 62 12.11 13.75 10.16
N PHE A 63 11.23 12.93 10.71
CA PHE A 63 10.20 12.28 9.92
C PHE A 63 9.25 13.30 9.30
N PHE A 64 8.61 12.92 8.20
CA PHE A 64 7.64 13.78 7.53
C PHE A 64 6.29 13.78 8.27
N PRO A 65 5.53 14.89 8.17
CA PRO A 65 4.13 14.92 8.57
C PRO A 65 3.33 13.86 7.81
N ALA A 66 2.37 13.24 8.49
CA ALA A 66 1.48 12.30 7.82
C ALA A 66 0.54 12.99 6.80
N TYR A 67 0.18 14.24 7.08
CA TYR A 67 -0.75 15.04 6.28
C TYR A 67 -0.63 16.52 6.63
N TYR A 68 -0.92 17.45 5.72
CA TYR A 68 -1.27 18.84 6.08
C TYR A 68 -2.25 19.44 5.06
N ILE A 69 -2.99 20.48 5.48
CA ILE A 69 -3.88 21.26 4.60
C ILE A 69 -3.12 22.48 4.10
N GLY A 70 -2.89 22.55 2.80
CA GLY A 70 -2.37 23.71 2.10
C GLY A 70 -3.42 24.34 1.19
N GLN A 71 -2.97 25.28 0.34
CA GLN A 71 -3.82 25.82 -0.71
C GLN A 71 -3.94 24.83 -1.88
N GLY A 72 -5.14 24.69 -2.45
CA GLY A 72 -5.35 23.88 -3.64
C GLY A 72 -4.66 24.44 -4.89
N GLY A 73 -4.39 23.58 -5.88
CA GLY A 73 -3.73 23.99 -7.14
C GLY A 73 -2.22 24.16 -7.06
N GLN A 74 -1.59 23.75 -5.95
CA GLN A 74 -0.14 23.80 -5.75
C GLN A 74 0.61 22.57 -6.30
N THR A 75 -0.11 21.53 -6.73
CA THR A 75 0.45 20.30 -7.30
C THR A 75 -0.16 20.01 -8.66
N GLU A 76 0.60 19.33 -9.51
CA GLU A 76 0.12 18.74 -10.76
C GLU A 76 0.41 17.23 -10.72
N PRO A 77 -0.60 16.35 -10.74
CA PRO A 77 -2.04 16.63 -10.70
C PRO A 77 -2.51 17.26 -9.38
N ASN A 78 -3.62 18.00 -9.43
CA ASN A 78 -4.14 18.75 -8.27
C ASN A 78 -4.54 17.81 -7.12
N ASN A 79 -3.99 18.07 -5.93
CA ASN A 79 -4.33 17.36 -4.69
C ASN A 79 -5.41 18.08 -3.85
N TYR A 80 -5.96 19.19 -4.34
CA TYR A 80 -6.94 20.05 -3.67
C TYR A 80 -6.48 20.60 -2.32
N GLY A 81 -5.17 20.75 -2.12
CA GLY A 81 -4.57 21.23 -0.88
C GLY A 81 -4.39 20.12 0.16
N TYR A 82 -4.66 18.86 -0.20
CA TYR A 82 -4.49 17.71 0.70
C TYR A 82 -3.10 17.08 0.50
N PHE A 83 -2.14 17.49 1.33
CA PHE A 83 -0.76 17.02 1.25
C PHE A 83 -0.51 15.87 2.23
N PHE A 84 -0.93 14.67 1.85
CA PHE A 84 -0.54 13.45 2.56
C PHE A 84 0.94 13.11 2.33
N TRP A 85 1.52 12.31 3.21
CA TRP A 85 2.94 11.92 3.17
C TRP A 85 3.47 11.43 1.79
N PRO A 86 2.71 10.75 0.90
CA PRO A 86 3.26 10.34 -0.40
C PRO A 86 3.68 11.53 -1.25
N TRP A 87 3.00 12.67 -1.12
CA TRP A 87 3.35 13.91 -1.83
C TRP A 87 4.71 14.47 -1.40
N LEU A 88 5.11 14.25 -0.15
CA LEU A 88 6.40 14.70 0.39
C LEU A 88 7.55 13.84 -0.09
N LEU A 89 7.28 12.57 -0.38
CA LEU A 89 8.27 11.61 -0.89
C LEU A 89 8.32 11.54 -2.42
N LEU A 90 7.29 12.06 -3.11
CA LEU A 90 7.22 12.04 -4.57
C LEU A 90 8.40 12.74 -5.27
N PRO A 91 8.96 13.88 -4.81
CA PRO A 91 10.08 14.55 -5.47
C PRO A 91 11.33 13.67 -5.64
N TYR A 92 11.56 12.74 -4.71
CA TYR A 92 12.69 11.81 -4.71
C TYR A 92 12.48 10.62 -5.65
N THR A 93 11.23 10.14 -5.78
CA THR A 93 10.90 8.98 -6.62
C THR A 93 10.58 9.35 -8.05
N LYS A 94 9.88 10.47 -8.25
CA LYS A 94 9.26 10.93 -9.51
C LYS A 94 8.36 9.87 -10.16
N ALA A 95 7.82 8.94 -9.36
CA ALA A 95 7.05 7.80 -9.84
C ALA A 95 5.90 7.43 -8.89
N PHE A 96 4.67 7.78 -9.28
CA PHE A 96 3.45 7.47 -8.52
C PHE A 96 3.23 5.96 -8.29
N SER A 97 3.63 5.13 -9.25
CA SER A 97 3.41 3.68 -9.22
C SER A 97 4.13 2.96 -8.07
N LEU A 98 5.18 3.56 -7.49
CA LEU A 98 5.89 3.00 -6.34
C LEU A 98 5.04 3.01 -5.06
N PHE A 99 4.04 3.88 -4.98
CA PHE A 99 3.15 3.99 -3.83
C PHE A 99 1.95 3.04 -3.92
N TRP A 100 1.87 2.22 -4.96
CA TRP A 100 0.82 1.23 -5.15
C TRP A 100 1.37 -0.18 -5.20
N CYS A 101 0.53 -1.14 -4.83
CA CYS A 101 0.84 -2.56 -4.91
C CYS A 101 0.13 -3.19 -6.12
N PRO A 102 0.82 -3.90 -7.02
CA PRO A 102 0.19 -4.66 -8.10
C PRO A 102 -0.90 -5.67 -7.72
N ASP A 103 -1.02 -6.06 -6.44
CA ASP A 103 -2.13 -6.90 -5.94
C ASP A 103 -3.38 -6.08 -5.54
N GLU A 104 -3.32 -4.75 -5.56
CA GLU A 104 -4.51 -3.90 -5.40
C GLU A 104 -5.45 -4.00 -6.61
N PRO A 105 -6.77 -3.91 -6.41
CA PRO A 105 -7.69 -3.80 -7.52
C PRO A 105 -7.41 -2.50 -8.31
N PRO A 106 -7.64 -2.51 -9.63
CA PRO A 106 -7.57 -1.28 -10.42
C PRO A 106 -8.65 -0.29 -9.97
N SER A 107 -8.34 1.00 -10.11
CA SER A 107 -9.26 2.10 -9.85
C SER A 107 -9.09 3.15 -10.94
N ASN A 108 -10.21 3.64 -11.50
CA ASN A 108 -10.18 4.72 -12.49
C ASN A 108 -9.55 6.01 -11.93
N CYS A 109 -9.62 6.23 -10.62
CA CYS A 109 -9.06 7.40 -9.96
C CYS A 109 -7.54 7.32 -9.73
N ARG A 110 -6.89 6.24 -10.19
CA ARG A 110 -5.43 6.11 -10.33
C ARG A 110 -4.96 6.34 -11.77
N GLU A 111 -5.86 6.72 -12.68
CA GLU A 111 -5.49 7.20 -14.01
C GLU A 111 -5.07 8.68 -13.90
N LEU A 112 -3.91 9.04 -14.46
CA LEU A 112 -3.38 10.42 -14.35
C LEU A 112 -4.33 11.49 -14.91
N SER A 113 -5.18 11.12 -15.88
CA SER A 113 -6.21 12.00 -16.46
C SER A 113 -7.41 12.22 -15.54
N HIS A 114 -7.54 11.47 -14.45
CA HIS A 114 -8.70 11.56 -13.57
C HIS A 114 -8.58 12.79 -12.63
N PRO A 115 -9.62 13.63 -12.50
CA PRO A 115 -9.54 14.86 -11.69
C PRO A 115 -9.16 14.64 -10.22
N TYR A 116 -9.58 13.50 -9.66
CA TYR A 116 -9.28 13.13 -8.28
C TYR A 116 -7.95 12.42 -8.08
N PHE A 117 -7.14 12.21 -9.13
CA PHE A 117 -5.89 11.47 -9.04
C PHE A 117 -5.01 11.95 -7.90
N GLY A 118 -4.78 13.27 -7.82
CA GLY A 118 -3.83 13.81 -6.85
C GLY A 118 -4.27 13.62 -5.40
N TYR A 119 -5.56 13.78 -5.15
CA TYR A 119 -6.16 13.49 -3.85
C TYR A 119 -6.00 12.01 -3.47
N VAL A 120 -6.25 11.13 -4.45
CA VAL A 120 -6.30 9.67 -4.23
C VAL A 120 -4.91 9.09 -4.07
N PHE A 121 -3.94 9.59 -4.84
CA PHE A 121 -2.54 9.26 -4.68
C PHE A 121 -2.06 9.50 -3.25
N GLY A 122 -2.37 10.66 -2.69
CA GLY A 122 -1.99 11.00 -1.33
C GLY A 122 -2.75 10.21 -0.26
N ARG A 123 -4.08 10.15 -0.37
CA ARG A 123 -4.94 9.57 0.69
C ARG A 123 -4.96 8.04 0.69
N PHE A 124 -4.77 7.41 -0.47
CA PHE A 124 -4.92 5.96 -0.66
C PHE A 124 -3.69 5.26 -1.29
N PRO A 125 -2.46 5.49 -0.76
CA PRO A 125 -1.29 4.69 -1.08
C PRO A 125 -1.45 3.27 -0.50
N ALA A 126 -0.77 2.29 -1.08
CA ALA A 126 -0.79 0.90 -0.62
C ALA A 126 -0.16 0.71 0.76
N TRP A 127 0.73 1.62 1.15
CA TRP A 127 1.54 1.57 2.36
C TRP A 127 0.97 2.60 3.34
N GLY A 128 0.48 2.18 4.50
CA GLY A 128 0.08 3.11 5.56
C GLY A 128 1.27 3.46 6.44
N TYR A 129 1.37 4.73 6.77
CA TYR A 129 2.38 5.32 7.63
C TYR A 129 1.95 5.22 9.10
N HIS A 130 2.87 4.86 9.99
CA HIS A 130 2.63 4.81 11.43
C HIS A 130 2.57 6.22 12.04
N GLN A 131 1.53 6.96 11.66
CA GLN A 131 1.39 8.39 11.95
C GLN A 131 1.43 8.73 13.44
N LEU A 132 0.74 7.97 14.29
CA LEU A 132 0.61 8.34 15.71
C LEU A 132 1.94 8.40 16.45
N PHE A 133 2.92 7.59 16.02
CA PHE A 133 4.25 7.59 16.61
C PHE A 133 5.16 8.64 15.96
N PHE A 134 5.25 8.66 14.63
CA PHE A 134 6.21 9.53 13.94
C PHE A 134 5.76 10.96 13.75
N SER A 135 4.46 11.21 13.85
CA SER A 135 3.83 12.49 13.59
C SER A 135 2.74 12.74 14.65
N PRO A 136 3.08 12.73 15.96
CA PRO A 136 2.12 12.87 17.06
C PRO A 136 1.61 14.32 17.17
N GLY A 137 0.30 14.50 17.47
CA GLY A 137 -0.28 15.82 17.75
C GLY A 137 -1.81 15.82 17.90
N ILE A 138 -2.34 16.71 18.76
CA ILE A 138 -3.76 17.09 18.93
C ILE A 138 -3.80 18.60 19.27
N ASP A 139 -4.58 19.42 18.54
CA ASP A 139 -5.07 20.71 19.06
C ASP A 139 -6.35 20.48 19.89
N PRO A 140 -6.45 20.95 21.15
CA PRO A 140 -7.62 20.76 22.01
C PRO A 140 -8.92 21.48 21.61
N TYR A 141 -9.00 22.31 20.54
CA TYR A 141 -10.25 23.05 20.24
C TYR A 141 -10.67 23.24 18.76
N ASN A 142 -9.91 22.83 17.73
CA ASN A 142 -10.22 23.20 16.33
C ASN A 142 -9.83 22.13 15.27
N PRO A 143 -10.74 21.68 14.39
CA PRO A 143 -10.45 20.71 13.32
C PRO A 143 -9.60 21.25 12.14
N THR A 144 -8.99 22.44 12.28
CA THR A 144 -8.15 23.08 11.24
C THR A 144 -6.68 23.27 11.64
N GLU A 145 -6.24 22.85 12.83
CA GLU A 145 -4.84 22.92 13.24
C GLU A 145 -4.28 21.53 13.59
N TYR A 146 -3.55 20.93 12.62
CA TYR A 146 -2.55 19.91 12.90
C TYR A 146 -1.18 20.44 12.46
N PRO A 147 -0.27 20.84 13.36
CA PRO A 147 1.14 20.90 13.02
C PRO A 147 1.72 19.51 13.29
N PHE A 148 1.84 18.72 12.23
CA PHE A 148 2.51 17.43 12.28
C PHE A 148 4.02 17.65 12.14
N GLU A 149 4.68 18.22 13.14
CA GLU A 149 6.14 18.08 13.16
C GLU A 149 6.47 16.61 13.38
N GLY A 150 7.17 16.00 12.42
CA GLY A 150 7.63 14.65 12.65
C GLY A 150 8.72 14.63 13.71
N ILE A 151 8.73 13.55 14.49
CA ILE A 151 9.76 13.33 15.51
C ILE A 151 11.13 13.25 14.84
N SER A 152 12.18 13.53 15.58
CA SER A 152 13.55 13.24 15.14
C SER A 152 13.84 11.74 15.23
N LEU A 153 14.66 11.23 14.31
CA LEU A 153 15.19 9.88 14.34
C LEU A 153 15.87 9.55 15.67
N SER A 154 16.48 10.53 16.34
CA SER A 154 17.10 10.35 17.65
C SER A 154 16.11 10.00 18.77
N GLN A 155 14.81 10.23 18.55
CA GLN A 155 13.74 9.87 19.48
C GLN A 155 13.28 8.42 19.32
N VAL A 156 13.77 7.71 18.31
CA VAL A 156 13.43 6.31 18.03
C VAL A 156 14.47 5.39 18.68
N ALA A 157 14.09 4.72 19.77
CA ALA A 157 15.02 3.90 20.55
C ALA A 157 15.53 2.66 19.81
N CYS A 158 14.68 2.00 19.00
CA CYS A 158 15.00 0.76 18.29
C CYS A 158 14.57 0.82 16.80
N PRO A 159 15.27 1.54 15.91
CA PRO A 159 14.88 1.71 14.51
C PRO A 159 14.63 0.41 13.72
N ALA A 160 15.35 -0.66 14.04
CA ALA A 160 15.17 -1.96 13.39
C ALA A 160 13.94 -2.74 13.89
N GLU A 161 13.26 -2.27 14.92
CA GLU A 161 12.05 -2.91 15.45
C GLU A 161 10.82 -2.03 15.24
N ILE A 162 10.96 -0.72 15.11
CA ILE A 162 9.79 0.15 14.88
C ILE A 162 9.33 0.08 13.43
N VAL A 163 8.04 -0.21 13.26
CA VAL A 163 7.36 -0.22 11.97
C VAL A 163 7.16 1.20 11.47
N LEU A 164 7.67 1.49 10.28
CA LEU A 164 7.51 2.76 9.58
C LEU A 164 6.29 2.73 8.63
N PHE A 165 6.23 1.70 7.79
CA PHE A 165 5.15 1.50 6.83
C PHE A 165 4.64 0.06 6.86
N VAL A 166 3.34 -0.12 6.65
CA VAL A 166 2.71 -1.45 6.48
C VAL A 166 1.73 -1.38 5.34
N GLU A 167 1.54 -2.47 4.59
CA GLU A 167 0.37 -2.56 3.72
C GLU A 167 -0.93 -2.25 4.47
N SER A 168 -1.73 -1.37 3.89
CA SER A 168 -2.93 -0.84 4.52
C SER A 168 -4.18 -1.04 3.68
N ILE A 169 -5.34 -0.76 4.26
CA ILE A 169 -6.63 -0.71 3.58
C ILE A 169 -7.49 0.43 4.14
N ALA A 170 -8.24 1.11 3.29
CA ALA A 170 -9.14 2.20 3.72
C ALA A 170 -10.52 1.68 4.15
N LEU A 171 -11.12 2.36 5.15
CA LEU A 171 -12.53 2.20 5.53
C LEU A 171 -13.41 2.40 4.30
N VAL A 172 -14.26 1.41 4.00
CA VAL A 172 -15.29 1.52 2.98
C VAL A 172 -16.35 2.49 3.51
N THR A 173 -16.13 3.78 3.33
CA THR A 173 -17.17 4.80 3.47
C THR A 173 -17.55 5.27 2.09
N SER A 174 -18.78 4.90 1.71
CA SER A 174 -19.59 5.32 0.57
C SER A 174 -19.81 6.83 0.48
N GLY A 175 -18.74 7.63 0.46
CA GLY A 175 -18.81 9.10 0.64
C GLY A 175 -18.49 9.95 -0.58
N GLN A 176 -17.92 9.39 -1.64
CA GLN A 176 -17.64 10.10 -2.90
C GLN A 176 -18.36 9.34 -4.02
N GLY A 177 -19.69 9.49 -4.05
CA GLY A 177 -20.59 8.74 -4.92
C GLY A 177 -20.13 8.68 -6.38
N ASN A 178 -20.33 7.54 -7.04
CA ASN A 178 -20.28 7.29 -8.48
C ASN A 178 -19.07 7.74 -9.32
N ILE A 179 -18.13 8.52 -8.78
CA ILE A 179 -17.02 9.13 -9.54
C ILE A 179 -15.85 8.15 -9.65
N CYS A 180 -15.73 7.25 -8.68
CA CYS A 180 -14.50 6.57 -8.36
C CYS A 180 -14.77 5.08 -8.12
N THR A 181 -14.28 4.22 -9.01
CA THR A 181 -14.48 2.76 -9.00
C THR A 181 -13.28 2.06 -8.37
N GLY A 182 -13.48 0.86 -7.82
CA GLY A 182 -12.38 0.05 -7.26
C GLY A 182 -11.87 0.46 -5.87
N TYR A 183 -12.57 1.35 -5.17
CA TYR A 183 -12.17 1.88 -3.86
C TYR A 183 -12.19 0.88 -2.71
N THR A 184 -12.88 -0.25 -2.89
CA THR A 184 -13.23 -1.16 -1.80
C THR A 184 -12.03 -1.89 -1.17
N ARG A 185 -10.84 -1.86 -1.80
CA ARG A 185 -9.61 -2.47 -1.28
C ARG A 185 -8.32 -1.70 -1.58
N LEU A 186 -8.43 -0.39 -1.77
CA LEU A 186 -7.24 0.47 -1.86
C LEU A 186 -6.62 0.63 -0.48
N GLY A 187 -5.31 0.86 -0.45
CA GLY A 187 -4.61 1.22 0.76
C GLY A 187 -5.06 2.57 1.34
N TYR A 188 -4.51 2.88 2.51
CA TYR A 188 -4.80 4.09 3.26
C TYR A 188 -3.50 4.71 3.75
N ALA A 189 -3.45 6.04 3.77
CA ALA A 189 -2.24 6.78 4.12
C ALA A 189 -1.72 6.47 5.54
N THR A 190 -2.55 5.95 6.44
CA THR A 190 -2.19 5.77 7.84
C THR A 190 -2.49 4.37 8.34
N VAL A 191 -1.73 3.93 9.34
CA VAL A 191 -2.00 2.74 10.16
C VAL A 191 -1.94 3.10 11.64
N TYR A 192 -2.67 2.35 12.44
CA TYR A 192 -2.76 2.53 13.88
C TYR A 192 -2.19 1.33 14.63
N PRO A 193 -1.59 1.56 15.81
CA PRO A 193 -1.06 0.50 16.65
C PRO A 193 -2.14 -0.42 17.24
N PRO A 194 -1.76 -1.61 17.76
CA PRO A 194 -2.68 -2.66 18.22
C PRO A 194 -3.74 -2.23 19.24
N ASN A 195 -3.47 -1.21 20.04
CA ASN A 195 -4.41 -0.61 20.98
C ASN A 195 -5.64 0.05 20.30
N TYR A 196 -5.58 0.36 19.00
CA TYR A 196 -6.71 0.87 18.21
C TYR A 196 -7.45 -0.23 17.42
N TRP A 197 -7.01 -1.48 17.51
CA TRP A 197 -7.56 -2.57 16.70
C TRP A 197 -8.83 -3.10 17.34
N THR A 198 -9.89 -3.29 16.54
CA THR A 198 -11.16 -3.84 17.05
C THR A 198 -11.16 -5.37 17.11
N GLY A 199 -10.19 -6.04 16.47
CA GLY A 199 -9.82 -7.43 16.74
C GLY A 199 -10.74 -8.52 16.19
N GLU A 200 -11.99 -8.24 15.86
CA GLU A 200 -13.00 -9.27 15.55
C GLU A 200 -13.68 -9.14 14.17
N PRO A 201 -14.27 -10.23 13.65
CA PRO A 201 -15.14 -10.19 12.48
C PRO A 201 -16.37 -9.28 12.68
N PRO A 202 -16.90 -8.64 11.61
CA PRO A 202 -16.43 -8.74 10.23
C PRO A 202 -15.08 -8.03 10.04
N LEU A 203 -14.20 -8.66 9.27
CA LEU A 203 -12.91 -8.10 8.90
C LEU A 203 -13.13 -6.79 8.16
N ASN A 204 -12.89 -5.69 8.86
CA ASN A 204 -12.94 -4.35 8.33
C ASN A 204 -11.57 -3.70 8.54
N PRO A 205 -11.31 -2.57 7.88
CA PRO A 205 -10.04 -1.85 8.01
C PRO A 205 -9.62 -1.57 9.46
N MET A 206 -10.56 -1.24 10.35
CA MET A 206 -10.24 -1.00 11.77
C MET A 206 -10.05 -2.28 12.61
N SER A 207 -10.41 -3.47 12.08
CA SER A 207 -10.11 -4.74 12.76
C SER A 207 -8.61 -4.89 13.07
N TYR A 208 -7.75 -4.27 12.26
CA TYR A 208 -6.30 -4.27 12.41
C TYR A 208 -5.67 -2.89 12.25
N GLY A 209 -6.38 -1.82 12.64
CA GLY A 209 -5.83 -0.45 12.59
C GLY A 209 -5.35 -0.05 11.19
N HIS A 210 -6.15 -0.36 10.17
CA HIS A 210 -5.85 -0.26 8.74
C HIS A 210 -4.78 -1.19 8.19
N CYS A 211 -4.03 -1.95 8.99
CA CYS A 211 -3.09 -2.95 8.47
C CYS A 211 -3.81 -4.03 7.67
N TRP A 212 -3.24 -4.46 6.54
CA TRP A 212 -3.92 -5.40 5.65
C TRP A 212 -3.01 -6.48 5.07
N ARG A 213 -3.48 -7.74 5.19
CA ARG A 213 -2.84 -8.94 4.64
C ARG A 213 -3.12 -9.11 3.14
N ARG A 214 -2.51 -8.28 2.31
CA ARG A 214 -2.79 -8.26 0.86
C ARG A 214 -2.32 -9.52 0.15
N HIS A 215 -1.20 -10.10 0.56
CA HIS A 215 -0.56 -11.20 -0.16
C HIS A 215 -0.92 -12.56 0.40
N PHE A 216 -1.37 -13.45 -0.49
CA PHE A 216 -1.79 -14.83 -0.20
C PHE A 216 -2.90 -14.96 0.86
N GLY A 217 -3.42 -13.85 1.39
CA GLY A 217 -4.36 -13.81 2.50
C GLY A 217 -3.70 -13.94 3.87
N TRP A 218 -2.38 -13.79 4.02
CA TRP A 218 -1.70 -13.96 5.32
C TRP A 218 -0.68 -12.87 5.59
N PHE A 219 -0.04 -12.35 4.54
CA PHE A 219 1.09 -11.45 4.67
C PHE A 219 0.74 -10.02 4.26
N ALA A 220 1.23 -9.09 5.06
CA ALA A 220 1.37 -7.67 4.77
C ALA A 220 2.86 -7.39 4.52
N SER A 221 3.18 -6.62 3.49
CA SER A 221 4.53 -6.08 3.32
C SER A 221 4.76 -4.97 4.36
N THR A 222 5.83 -5.09 5.15
CA THR A 222 6.13 -4.19 6.26
C THR A 222 7.56 -3.67 6.17
N ALA A 223 7.72 -2.36 6.35
CA ALA A 223 8.99 -1.66 6.41
C ALA A 223 9.25 -1.10 7.81
N PHE A 224 10.51 -1.11 8.20
CA PHE A 224 11.00 -0.64 9.49
C PHE A 224 11.79 0.66 9.32
N VAL A 225 12.02 1.35 10.44
CA VAL A 225 12.69 2.65 10.43
C VAL A 225 14.12 2.58 9.93
N ASP A 226 14.83 1.49 10.16
CA ASP A 226 16.20 1.27 9.65
C ASP A 226 16.28 1.02 8.13
N GLY A 227 15.13 0.91 7.45
CA GLY A 227 15.06 0.71 6.01
C GLY A 227 14.81 -0.73 5.56
N HIS A 228 14.87 -1.72 6.44
CA HIS A 228 14.63 -3.10 6.01
C HIS A 228 13.13 -3.36 5.81
N VAL A 229 12.82 -4.31 4.91
CA VAL A 229 11.44 -4.64 4.54
C VAL A 229 11.28 -6.15 4.48
N LYS A 230 10.25 -6.66 5.16
CA LYS A 230 9.90 -8.08 5.22
C LYS A 230 8.39 -8.29 5.19
N PRO A 231 7.90 -9.43 4.69
CA PRO A 231 6.51 -9.82 4.87
C PRO A 231 6.25 -10.17 6.34
N MET A 232 5.12 -9.73 6.88
CA MET A 232 4.67 -10.04 8.24
C MET A 232 3.20 -10.43 8.24
N THR A 233 2.83 -11.30 9.15
CA THR A 233 1.43 -11.60 9.45
C THR A 233 0.82 -10.51 10.34
N LEU A 234 -0.51 -10.38 10.30
CA LEU A 234 -1.20 -9.43 11.18
C LEU A 234 -1.03 -9.81 12.66
N ASP A 235 -0.89 -11.09 12.97
CA ASP A 235 -0.65 -11.56 14.34
C ASP A 235 0.76 -11.22 14.85
N GLU A 236 1.77 -11.23 13.97
CA GLU A 236 3.09 -10.70 14.33
C GLU A 236 3.03 -9.19 14.58
N LEU A 237 2.28 -8.45 13.75
CA LEU A 237 2.08 -7.01 13.91
C LEU A 237 1.27 -6.64 15.16
N ARG A 238 0.57 -7.59 15.81
CA ARG A 238 -0.09 -7.34 17.12
C ARG A 238 0.89 -7.05 18.25
N LYS A 239 2.17 -7.40 18.11
CA LYS A 239 3.17 -7.21 19.16
C LYS A 239 3.41 -5.71 19.39
N PRO A 240 3.15 -5.17 20.60
CA PRO A 240 3.32 -3.74 20.87
C PRO A 240 4.74 -3.22 20.63
N ALA A 241 5.76 -4.06 20.79
CA ALA A 241 7.17 -3.72 20.56
C ALA A 241 7.49 -3.19 19.15
N TYR A 242 6.63 -3.45 18.16
CA TYR A 242 6.80 -2.90 16.81
C TYR A 242 6.27 -1.47 16.65
N TRP A 243 5.64 -0.92 17.69
CA TRP A 243 4.86 0.32 17.64
C TRP A 243 5.21 1.34 18.74
N GLU A 244 6.14 1.03 19.65
CA GLU A 244 6.51 1.87 20.81
C GLU A 244 8.03 1.94 20.99
#